data_AF-A0A1B0C7L8-F1
#
_entry.id   AF-A0A1B0C7L8-F1
#
_cell.length_a   1.000
_cell.length_b   1.000
_cell.length_c   1.000
_cell.angle_alpha   90.00
_cell.angle_beta   90.00
_cell.angle_gamma   90.00
#
_symmetry.space_group_name_H-M   'P 1'
#
loop_
_entity.id
_entity.type
_entity.pdbx_description
1 polymer ?
#
loop_
_entity_poly.entity_id
_entity_poly.type
_entity_poly.pdbx_seq_one_letter_code
_entity_poly.pdbx_strand_id
1 'polypeptide(L)'
;MPNRVGRNNAVDDAIGPTNARHKIVVMGSAKVGKTSIITQFLYNTFTTKYKRTIEEMHQGNFSIAGVSLTLDILDTAGSYEVSAF
;
A
#
# COMPACT_ATOMS: atom_id res chain seq x y z
N MET A 1 -26.01 19.97 -48.25
CA MET A 1 -26.63 19.28 -47.10
C MET A 1 -25.52 18.88 -46.12
N PRO A 2 -25.63 19.22 -44.82
CA PRO A 2 -24.69 18.74 -43.81
C PRO A 2 -25.07 17.31 -43.39
N ASN A 3 -24.09 16.46 -43.06
CA ASN A 3 -24.27 15.54 -41.94
C ASN A 3 -22.91 15.25 -41.28
N ARG A 4 -22.84 15.64 -40.00
CA ARG A 4 -21.81 15.32 -39.01
C ARG A 4 -22.31 14.08 -38.25
N VAL A 5 -21.42 13.42 -37.52
CA VAL A 5 -21.67 12.29 -36.60
C VAL A 5 -21.73 10.94 -37.33
N GLY A 6 -20.99 9.91 -36.95
CA GLY A 6 -20.06 9.72 -35.84
C GLY A 6 -19.60 8.26 -35.91
N ARG A 7 -18.29 8.03 -35.83
CA ARG A 7 -17.73 6.74 -35.44
C ARG A 7 -16.60 7.01 -34.47
N ASN A 8 -16.95 7.59 -33.33
CA ASN A 8 -16.12 7.43 -32.15
C ASN A 8 -16.43 6.02 -31.67
N ASN A 9 -15.57 5.07 -32.00
CA ASN A 9 -15.56 3.77 -31.35
C ASN A 9 -15.05 4.01 -29.92
N ALA A 10 -15.92 4.52 -29.06
CA ALA A 10 -15.69 4.73 -27.64
C ALA A 10 -15.72 3.39 -26.88
N VAL A 11 -14.94 2.42 -27.37
CA VAL A 11 -14.82 1.08 -26.75
C VAL A 11 -13.46 0.85 -26.12
N ASP A 12 -12.56 1.84 -26.12
CA ASP A 12 -11.23 1.73 -25.48
C ASP A 12 -11.13 2.41 -24.10
N ASP A 13 -12.17 3.12 -23.64
CA ASP A 13 -12.11 3.89 -22.38
C ASP A 13 -12.61 3.12 -21.14
N ALA A 14 -12.92 1.82 -21.28
CA ALA A 14 -13.47 1.02 -20.17
C ALA A 14 -12.43 0.15 -19.42
N ILE A 15 -11.14 0.26 -19.74
CA ILE A 15 -10.05 -0.35 -18.97
C ILE A 15 -9.05 0.74 -18.57
N GLY A 16 -9.53 1.77 -17.87
CA GLY A 16 -8.62 2.63 -17.10
C GLY A 16 -7.82 1.76 -16.14
N PRO A 17 -6.52 2.04 -15.87
CA PRO A 17 -5.74 1.25 -14.94
C PRO A 17 -6.50 1.20 -13.63
N THR A 18 -6.93 0.00 -13.22
CA THR A 18 -7.64 -0.18 -11.96
C THR A 18 -6.67 0.16 -10.85
N ASN A 19 -6.65 1.43 -10.41
CA ASN A 19 -5.77 1.88 -9.34
C ASN A 19 -6.24 1.21 -8.04
N ALA A 20 -5.68 0.03 -7.75
CA ALA A 20 -6.00 -0.76 -6.58
C ALA A 20 -5.36 -0.11 -5.37
N ARG A 21 -6.12 0.07 -4.28
CA ARG A 21 -5.60 0.63 -3.03
C ARG A 21 -5.98 -0.25 -1.86
N HIS A 22 -4.99 -0.63 -1.06
CA HIS A 22 -5.20 -1.46 0.13
C HIS A 22 -4.56 -0.83 1.36
N LYS A 23 -5.24 -0.96 2.50
CA LYS A 23 -4.74 -0.58 3.81
C LYS A 23 -4.32 -1.83 4.57
N ILE A 24 -3.10 -1.84 5.09
CA ILE A 24 -2.50 -2.95 5.82
C ILE A 24 -2.11 -2.44 7.19
N VAL A 25 -2.48 -3.16 8.24
CA VAL A 25 -2.04 -2.87 9.61
C VAL A 25 -1.13 -4.00 10.07
N VAL A 26 0.10 -3.65 10.48
CA VAL A 26 1.10 -4.64 10.91
C VAL A 26 1.09 -4.71 12.43
N MET A 27 0.65 -5.86 12.96
CA MET A 27 0.53 -6.13 14.40
C MET A 27 1.50 -7.22 14.84
N GLY A 28 1.82 -7.24 16.14
CA GLY A 28 2.74 -8.20 16.76
C GLY A 28 3.56 -7.55 17.88
N SER A 29 4.17 -8.36 18.74
CA SER A 29 4.88 -7.87 19.94
C SER A 29 5.96 -6.84 19.62
N ALA A 30 6.38 -6.08 20.63
CA ALA A 30 7.54 -5.21 20.51
C ALA A 30 8.78 -6.04 20.08
N LYS A 31 9.66 -5.44 19.27
CA LYS A 31 10.94 -6.01 18.82
C LYS A 31 10.90 -7.26 17.94
N VAL A 32 9.74 -7.72 17.45
CA VAL A 32 9.64 -8.87 16.51
C VAL A 32 10.07 -8.56 15.07
N GLY A 33 10.44 -7.31 14.77
CA GLY A 33 10.95 -6.91 13.44
C GLY A 33 9.91 -6.33 12.48
N LYS A 34 8.75 -5.85 12.97
CA LYS A 34 7.67 -5.25 12.14
C LYS A 34 8.19 -4.12 11.25
N THR A 35 8.84 -3.13 11.85
CA THR A 35 9.45 -2.01 11.13
C THR A 35 10.51 -2.49 10.15
N SER A 36 11.34 -3.45 10.55
CA SER A 36 12.41 -3.99 9.70
C SER A 36 11.87 -4.64 8.42
N ILE A 37 10.79 -5.43 8.50
CA ILE A 37 10.20 -6.05 7.30
C ILE A 37 9.52 -5.01 6.41
N ILE A 38 8.87 -3.99 7.00
CA ILE A 38 8.24 -2.88 6.24
C ILE A 38 9.32 -2.06 5.51
N THR A 39 10.39 -1.64 6.18
CA THR A 39 11.44 -0.83 5.56
C THR A 39 12.25 -1.61 4.54
N GLN A 40 12.46 -2.91 4.78
CA GLN A 40 13.13 -3.77 3.81
C GLN A 40 12.27 -3.93 2.55
N PHE A 41 10.96 -4.09 2.69
CA PHE A 41 10.04 -4.21 1.57
C PHE A 41 9.91 -2.91 0.77
N LEU A 42 9.70 -1.77 1.42
CA LEU A 42 9.41 -0.50 0.74
C LEU A 42 10.67 0.23 0.25
N TYR A 43 11.77 0.14 1.00
CA TYR A 43 12.95 0.99 0.81
C TYR A 43 14.23 0.20 0.60
N ASN A 44 14.15 -1.13 0.50
CA ASN A 44 15.29 -2.04 0.40
C ASN A 44 16.39 -1.74 1.44
N THR A 45 15.97 -1.35 2.66
CA THR A 45 16.87 -0.90 3.72
C THR A 45 16.62 -1.65 5.01
N PHE A 46 17.70 -2.04 5.67
CA PHE A 46 17.71 -2.67 6.98
C PHE A 46 18.67 -1.96 7.93
N THR A 47 18.25 -1.80 9.19
CA THR A 47 19.09 -1.28 10.28
C THR A 47 19.03 -2.20 11.48
N THR A 48 20.19 -2.43 12.09
CA THR A 48 20.31 -3.18 13.37
C THR A 48 19.98 -2.30 14.58
N LYS A 49 19.90 -0.98 14.41
CA LYS A 49 19.57 -0.05 15.50
C LYS A 49 18.07 -0.08 15.75
N TYR A 50 17.69 -0.48 16.97
CA TYR A 50 16.29 -0.45 17.39
C TYR A 50 15.85 0.97 17.76
N LYS A 51 14.88 1.49 17.01
CA LYS A 51 14.06 2.63 17.40
C LYS A 51 12.64 2.10 17.58
N ARG A 52 12.05 2.29 18.77
CA ARG A 52 10.66 1.89 19.02
C ARG A 52 9.73 2.71 18.12
N THR A 53 8.93 2.05 17.30
CA THR A 53 7.82 2.69 16.59
C THR A 53 6.73 3.05 17.60
N ILE A 54 6.09 4.21 17.44
CA ILE A 54 4.87 4.56 18.17
C ILE A 54 3.70 4.08 17.31
N GLU A 55 3.41 4.81 16.25
CA GLU A 55 2.59 4.42 15.12
C GLU A 55 3.11 5.21 13.91
N GLU A 56 3.31 4.56 12.77
CA GLU A 56 3.87 5.20 11.58
C GLU A 56 3.15 4.70 10.32
N MET A 57 2.71 5.63 9.47
CA MET A 57 2.09 5.30 8.19
C MET A 57 3.14 5.36 7.09
N HIS A 58 3.32 4.24 6.40
CA HIS A 58 4.14 4.13 5.20
C HIS A 58 3.26 3.98 3.96
N GLN A 59 3.76 4.39 2.80
CA GLN A 59 3.08 4.17 1.53
C GLN A 59 4.04 3.59 0.50
N GLY A 60 3.57 2.59 -0.25
CA GLY A 60 4.25 2.03 -1.41
C GLY A 60 3.36 2.08 -2.65
N ASN A 61 3.92 2.52 -3.77
CA ASN A 61 3.26 2.51 -5.07
C ASN A 61 3.97 1.52 -6.00
N PHE A 62 3.21 0.61 -6.59
CA PHE A 62 3.72 -0.49 -7.40
C PHE A 62 2.97 -0.57 -8.72
N SER A 63 3.63 -1.07 -9.76
CA SER A 63 3.00 -1.49 -11.00
C SER A 63 3.19 -2.98 -11.16
N ILE A 64 2.09 -3.74 -11.11
CA ILE A 64 2.10 -5.20 -11.15
C ILE A 64 1.15 -5.65 -12.26
N ALA A 65 1.68 -6.34 -13.28
CA ALA A 65 0.90 -6.83 -14.41
C ALA A 65 0.03 -5.75 -15.11
N GLY A 66 0.52 -4.52 -15.20
CA GLY A 66 -0.20 -3.39 -15.80
C GLY A 66 -1.22 -2.72 -14.88
N VAL A 67 -1.33 -3.16 -13.63
CA VAL A 67 -2.20 -2.59 -12.59
C VAL A 67 -1.38 -1.72 -11.64
N SER A 68 -1.79 -0.47 -11.45
CA SER A 68 -1.23 0.41 -10.41
C SER A 68 -1.80 0.01 -9.05
N LEU A 69 -0.92 -0.27 -8.09
CA LEU A 69 -1.26 -0.66 -6.73
C LEU A 69 -0.66 0.33 -5.72
N THR A 70 -1.50 0.89 -4.85
CA THR A 70 -1.07 1.68 -3.69
C THR A 70 -1.33 0.88 -2.41
N LEU A 71 -0.29 0.71 -1.59
CA LEU A 71 -0.38 0.12 -0.26
C LEU A 71 -0.15 1.21 0.78
N ASP A 72 -1.14 1.44 1.64
CA ASP A 72 -0.99 2.22 2.87
C ASP A 72 -0.72 1.23 4.02
N ILE A 73 0.45 1.30 4.65
CA ILE A 73 0.90 0.35 5.68
C ILE A 73 1.06 1.08 7.01
N LEU A 74 0.26 0.71 8.01
CA LEU A 74 0.38 1.19 9.37
C LEU A 74 1.33 0.27 10.17
N ASP A 75 2.52 0.76 10.48
CA ASP A 75 3.44 0.17 11.47
C ASP A 75 3.01 0.57 12.88
N THR A 76 2.99 -0.38 13.80
CA THR A 76 2.52 -0.18 15.18
C THR A 76 3.64 -0.47 16.19
N ALA A 77 3.60 0.15 17.37
CA ALA A 77 4.58 -0.10 18.43
C ALA A 77 4.71 -1.58 18.82
N GLY A 78 3.63 -2.36 18.63
CA GLY A 78 3.51 -3.69 19.21
C GLY A 78 3.38 -3.64 20.72
N SER A 79 2.30 -3.07 21.22
CA SER A 79 1.80 -3.32 22.57
C SER A 79 0.72 -4.38 22.45
N TYR A 80 0.98 -5.58 22.97
CA TYR A 80 -0.12 -6.49 23.31
C TYR A 80 -0.84 -5.86 24.50
N GLU A 81 -1.80 -4.99 24.21
CA GLU A 81 -2.94 -4.73 25.09
C GLU A 81 -4.14 -5.25 24.31
N VAL A 82 -4.16 -6.56 24.05
CA VAL A 82 -5.44 -7.23 23.87
C VAL A 82 -6.02 -7.28 25.28
N SER A 83 -6.71 -6.23 25.71
CA SER A 83 -7.74 -6.39 26.72
C SER A 83 -8.81 -7.26 26.09
N ALA A 84 -8.57 -8.57 26.10
CA ALA A 84 -9.62 -9.55 25.98
C ALA A 84 -10.46 -9.37 27.26
N PHE A 85 -11.61 -8.72 27.09
CA PHE A 85 -12.94 -8.97 27.67
C PHE A 85 -13.78 -7.71 27.51
#